data_AF-A0A257A835-F1
#
_entry.id   AF-A0A257A835-F1
#
_cell.length_a   1.000
_cell.length_b   1.000
_cell.length_c   1.000
_cell.angle_alpha   90.00
_cell.angle_beta   90.00
_cell.angle_gamma   90.00
#
_symmetry.space_group_name_H-M   'P 1'
#
loop_
_entity.id
_entity.type
_entity.pdbx_description
1 polymer ?
#
loop_
_entity_poly.entity_id
_entity_poly.type
_entity_poly.pdbx_seq_one_letter_code
_entity_poly.pdbx_strand_id
1 'polypeptide(L)'
;MLSQPTEISIDEIEHFEGKRVIVDGIVVKKISLEESESLIIQNGNSSLHIFSTFPSHTGYGDEVKVLGKVEKYKGQWEVIAEEIRIIKKWDTKSIPLWELAENAMKYNGRNVNVTGYVKKIYSKYLIITDEEGNYEIKVFYPSDYNISMLKKNYPHVYVKAFFQYDEKSFSFSLNIKNEEHGIEVLND
;
A
#
# COMPACT_ATOMS: atom_id res chain seq x y z
N MET A 1 -35.47 -11.92 -10.86
CA MET A 1 -34.29 -11.42 -11.60
C MET A 1 -33.20 -11.17 -10.59
N LEU A 2 -32.05 -11.83 -10.70
CA LEU A 2 -30.84 -11.40 -9.97
C LEU A 2 -30.26 -10.21 -10.72
N SER A 3 -30.23 -9.03 -10.11
CA SER A 3 -29.56 -7.86 -10.68
C SER A 3 -28.06 -8.14 -10.78
N GLN A 4 -27.44 -7.76 -11.90
CA GLN A 4 -25.99 -7.82 -12.00
C GLN A 4 -25.35 -6.87 -10.96
N PRO A 5 -24.25 -7.26 -10.31
CA PRO A 5 -23.53 -6.38 -9.40
C PRO A 5 -23.11 -5.10 -10.10
N THR A 6 -23.27 -3.95 -9.44
CA THR A 6 -22.86 -2.64 -9.97
C THR A 6 -21.48 -2.29 -9.42
N GLU A 7 -20.56 -1.84 -10.28
CA GLU A 7 -19.27 -1.29 -9.85
C GLU A 7 -19.46 0.15 -9.36
N ILE A 8 -18.99 0.46 -8.15
CA ILE A 8 -19.24 1.75 -7.47
C ILE A 8 -17.97 2.26 -6.78
N SER A 9 -17.94 3.56 -6.50
CA SER A 9 -16.93 4.14 -5.58
C SER A 9 -17.28 3.84 -4.13
N ILE A 10 -16.26 3.78 -3.25
CA ILE A 10 -16.45 3.69 -1.79
C ILE A 10 -17.31 4.84 -1.27
N ASP A 11 -17.20 6.03 -1.84
CA ASP A 11 -17.97 7.23 -1.44
C ASP A 11 -19.48 7.08 -1.63
N GLU A 12 -19.90 6.18 -2.51
CA GLU A 12 -21.30 6.02 -2.87
C GLU A 12 -22.00 4.94 -2.05
N ILE A 13 -21.26 4.22 -1.20
CA ILE A 13 -21.67 2.97 -0.56
C ILE A 13 -23.03 3.05 0.15
N GLU A 14 -23.34 4.21 0.74
CA GLU A 14 -24.59 4.43 1.48
C GLU A 14 -25.86 4.34 0.61
N HIS A 15 -25.76 4.55 -0.69
CA HIS A 15 -26.88 4.48 -1.64
C HIS A 15 -27.19 3.04 -2.09
N PHE A 16 -26.41 2.08 -1.61
CA PHE A 16 -26.44 0.69 -2.07
C PHE A 16 -26.78 -0.31 -0.98
N GLU A 17 -27.32 0.12 0.17
CA GLU A 17 -27.78 -0.78 1.24
C GLU A 17 -28.59 -1.97 0.71
N GLY A 18 -28.19 -3.18 1.11
CA GLY A 18 -28.82 -4.43 0.72
C GLY A 18 -28.53 -4.89 -0.71
N LYS A 19 -27.86 -4.08 -1.54
CA LYS A 19 -27.52 -4.42 -2.93
C LYS A 19 -26.16 -5.11 -3.00
N ARG A 20 -25.96 -5.87 -4.09
CA ARG A 20 -24.67 -6.45 -4.46
C ARG A 20 -23.87 -5.47 -5.31
N VAL A 21 -22.62 -5.24 -4.93
CA VAL A 21 -21.73 -4.25 -5.55
C VAL A 21 -20.34 -4.81 -5.77
N ILE A 22 -19.59 -4.16 -6.65
CA ILE A 22 -18.17 -4.36 -6.84
C ILE A 22 -17.47 -3.06 -6.43
N VAL A 23 -16.52 -3.16 -5.50
CA VAL A 23 -15.72 -2.03 -5.01
C VAL A 23 -14.24 -2.36 -5.14
N ASP A 24 -13.41 -1.39 -5.50
CA ASP A 24 -11.97 -1.51 -5.55
C ASP A 24 -11.29 -0.63 -4.50
N GLY A 25 -10.10 -1.05 -4.06
CA GLY A 25 -9.30 -0.29 -3.13
C GLY A 25 -8.01 -0.98 -2.74
N ILE A 26 -7.20 -0.27 -1.96
CA ILE A 26 -5.94 -0.76 -1.41
C ILE A 26 -6.19 -1.27 0.00
N VAL A 27 -5.73 -2.47 0.33
CA VAL A 27 -5.82 -3.01 1.69
C VAL A 27 -4.91 -2.18 2.62
N VAL A 28 -5.51 -1.47 3.58
CA VAL A 28 -4.76 -0.67 4.58
C VAL A 28 -4.82 -1.28 5.97
N LYS A 29 -5.64 -2.31 6.16
CA LYS A 29 -5.66 -3.12 7.39
C LYS A 29 -6.23 -4.50 7.09
N LYS A 30 -5.69 -5.51 7.75
CA LYS A 30 -6.21 -6.88 7.74
C LYS A 30 -6.20 -7.46 9.15
N ILE A 31 -7.27 -8.14 9.50
CA ILE A 31 -7.39 -8.95 10.71
C ILE A 31 -7.88 -10.33 10.27
N SER A 32 -7.00 -11.32 10.34
CA SER A 32 -7.36 -12.71 10.05
C SER A 32 -7.85 -13.40 11.32
N LEU A 33 -8.95 -14.14 11.19
CA LEU A 33 -9.47 -15.10 12.16
C LEU A 33 -9.38 -16.50 11.53
N GLU A 34 -9.69 -17.57 12.27
CA GLU A 34 -9.52 -18.95 11.79
C GLU A 34 -10.27 -19.24 10.47
N GLU A 35 -11.51 -18.76 10.35
CA GLU A 35 -12.37 -19.00 9.18
C GLU A 35 -12.91 -17.71 8.53
N SER A 36 -12.50 -16.55 9.03
CA SER A 36 -12.99 -15.26 8.53
C SER A 36 -11.89 -14.22 8.54
N GLU A 37 -12.11 -13.11 7.84
CA GLU A 37 -11.22 -11.96 7.92
C GLU A 37 -12.01 -10.65 7.83
N SER A 38 -11.43 -9.62 8.42
CA SER A 38 -11.87 -8.24 8.26
C SER A 38 -10.76 -7.43 7.60
N LEU A 39 -11.11 -6.72 6.54
CA LEU A 39 -10.21 -5.80 5.85
C LEU A 39 -10.74 -4.37 5.99
N ILE A 40 -9.82 -3.41 5.94
CA ILE A 40 -10.15 -2.04 5.56
C ILE A 40 -9.46 -1.78 4.23
N ILE A 41 -10.26 -1.45 3.21
CA ILE A 41 -9.74 -0.99 1.93
C ILE A 41 -9.89 0.53 1.82
N GLN A 42 -8.98 1.17 1.08
CA GLN A 42 -8.99 2.60 0.86
C GLN A 42 -8.89 2.92 -0.64
N ASN A 43 -9.70 3.86 -1.10
CA ASN A 43 -9.61 4.47 -2.42
C ASN A 43 -9.70 5.99 -2.28
N GLY A 44 -8.64 6.71 -2.65
CA GLY A 44 -8.52 8.14 -2.36
C GLY A 44 -8.55 8.43 -0.85
N ASN A 45 -9.46 9.30 -0.42
CA ASN A 45 -9.65 9.68 0.98
C ASN A 45 -10.66 8.80 1.73
N SER A 46 -11.19 7.77 1.07
CA SER A 46 -12.37 7.06 1.52
C SER A 46 -12.01 5.61 1.82
N SER A 47 -12.52 5.11 2.94
CA SER A 47 -12.22 3.78 3.43
C SER A 47 -13.49 2.98 3.67
N LEU A 48 -13.43 1.68 3.41
CA LEU A 48 -14.55 0.77 3.56
C LEU A 48 -14.14 -0.47 4.35
N HIS A 49 -15.01 -0.87 5.28
CA HIS A 49 -14.90 -2.14 5.97
C HIS A 49 -15.37 -3.27 5.06
N ILE A 50 -14.56 -4.32 4.95
CA ILE A 50 -14.90 -5.56 4.25
C ILE A 50 -14.89 -6.67 5.29
N PHE A 51 -15.96 -7.46 5.34
CA PHE A 51 -16.03 -8.66 6.14
C PHE A 51 -16.15 -9.87 5.23
N SER A 52 -15.35 -10.90 5.46
CA SER A 52 -15.35 -12.13 4.69
C SER A 52 -15.46 -13.34 5.62
N THR A 53 -16.33 -14.28 5.29
CA THR A 53 -16.43 -15.58 5.99
C THR A 53 -15.50 -16.64 5.38
N PHE A 54 -14.44 -16.19 4.70
CA PHE A 54 -13.38 -17.01 4.15
C PHE A 54 -12.07 -16.24 4.21
N PRO A 55 -10.93 -16.92 4.40
CA PRO A 55 -9.62 -16.27 4.33
C PRO A 55 -9.30 -15.87 2.89
N SER A 56 -8.62 -14.74 2.69
CA SER A 56 -8.03 -14.38 1.41
C SER A 56 -6.50 -14.32 1.48
N HIS A 57 -5.85 -14.40 0.33
CA HIS A 57 -4.39 -14.24 0.19
C HIS A 57 -3.94 -12.78 0.07
N THR A 58 -4.80 -11.83 0.46
CA THR A 58 -4.49 -10.40 0.48
C THR A 58 -3.49 -10.07 1.59
N GLY A 59 -2.62 -9.09 1.32
CA GLY A 59 -1.71 -8.47 2.27
C GLY A 59 -1.92 -6.96 2.33
N TYR A 60 -1.28 -6.31 3.31
CA TYR A 60 -1.29 -4.84 3.40
C TYR A 60 -0.71 -4.25 2.11
N GLY A 61 -1.30 -3.20 1.55
CA GLY A 61 -0.87 -2.55 0.31
C GLY A 61 -1.36 -3.17 -0.99
N ASP A 62 -1.95 -4.37 -0.96
CA ASP A 62 -2.50 -4.98 -2.16
C ASP A 62 -3.69 -4.19 -2.70
N GLU A 63 -3.74 -4.05 -4.03
CA GLU A 63 -4.91 -3.52 -4.73
C GLU A 63 -5.88 -4.67 -4.99
N VAL A 64 -7.11 -4.52 -4.50
CA VAL A 64 -8.13 -5.57 -4.52
C VAL A 64 -9.42 -5.06 -5.14
N LYS A 65 -10.19 -6.01 -5.68
CA LYS A 65 -11.58 -5.81 -6.11
C LYS A 65 -12.46 -6.78 -5.33
N VAL A 66 -13.46 -6.26 -4.64
CA VAL A 66 -14.35 -7.00 -3.77
C VAL A 66 -15.75 -7.01 -4.36
N LEU A 67 -16.30 -8.20 -4.56
CA LEU A 67 -17.72 -8.41 -4.84
C LEU A 67 -18.40 -8.80 -3.53
N GLY A 68 -19.49 -8.13 -3.20
CA GLY A 68 -20.25 -8.48 -2.00
C GLY A 68 -21.54 -7.69 -1.85
N LYS A 69 -22.20 -7.93 -0.73
CA LYS A 69 -23.44 -7.26 -0.36
C LYS A 69 -23.16 -6.11 0.61
N VAL A 70 -23.72 -4.94 0.35
CA VAL A 70 -23.61 -3.79 1.24
C VAL A 70 -24.54 -3.98 2.44
N GLU A 71 -23.98 -3.86 3.64
CA GLU A 71 -24.71 -3.92 4.90
C GLU A 71 -24.26 -2.82 5.86
N LYS A 72 -25.02 -2.65 6.94
CA LYS A 72 -24.70 -1.70 8.00
C LYS A 72 -24.49 -2.45 9.31
N TYR A 73 -23.26 -2.45 9.80
CA TYR A 73 -22.89 -3.08 11.07
C TYR A 73 -22.47 -2.03 12.09
N LYS A 74 -23.14 -2.03 13.25
CA LYS A 74 -22.92 -1.04 14.33
C LYS A 74 -22.92 0.42 13.85
N GLY A 75 -23.74 0.72 12.85
CA GLY A 75 -23.89 2.06 12.28
C GLY A 75 -22.86 2.42 11.19
N GLN A 76 -21.89 1.56 10.90
CA GLN A 76 -20.91 1.74 9.83
C GLN A 76 -21.28 0.89 8.60
N TRP A 77 -21.02 1.45 7.42
CA TRP A 77 -21.20 0.73 6.17
C TRP A 77 -20.07 -0.28 5.97
N GLU A 78 -20.43 -1.49 5.55
CA GLU A 78 -19.49 -2.54 5.19
C GLU A 78 -19.96 -3.32 3.96
N VAL A 79 -19.05 -4.08 3.37
CA VAL A 79 -19.37 -5.09 2.35
C VAL A 79 -19.10 -6.46 2.91
N ILE A 80 -20.14 -7.29 2.95
CA ILE A 80 -20.02 -8.72 3.20
C ILE A 80 -19.54 -9.36 1.91
N ALA A 81 -18.26 -9.75 1.88
CA ALA A 81 -17.59 -10.26 0.71
C ALA A 81 -18.12 -11.64 0.32
N GLU A 82 -18.45 -11.77 -0.97
CA GLU A 82 -18.69 -13.05 -1.64
C GLU A 82 -17.42 -13.49 -2.38
N GLU A 83 -16.62 -12.53 -2.84
CA GLU A 83 -15.36 -12.77 -3.53
C GLU A 83 -14.39 -11.59 -3.33
N ILE A 84 -13.10 -11.90 -3.14
CA ILE A 84 -12.02 -10.92 -3.06
C ILE A 84 -10.94 -11.31 -4.08
N ARG A 85 -10.71 -10.44 -5.07
CA ARG A 85 -9.67 -10.62 -6.09
C ARG A 85 -8.52 -9.65 -5.87
N ILE A 86 -7.29 -10.15 -5.88
CA ILE A 86 -6.09 -9.31 -5.92
C ILE A 86 -5.88 -8.87 -7.37
N ILE A 87 -5.96 -7.57 -7.61
CA ILE A 87 -5.72 -6.96 -8.92
C ILE A 87 -4.23 -6.69 -9.10
N LYS A 88 -3.55 -6.26 -8.02
CA LYS A 88 -2.12 -5.99 -8.05
C LYS A 88 -1.47 -6.21 -6.67
N LYS A 89 -0.39 -6.99 -6.64
CA LYS A 89 0.53 -7.06 -5.49
C LYS A 89 1.49 -5.87 -5.54
N TRP A 90 1.67 -5.18 -4.43
CA TRP A 90 2.51 -3.97 -4.37
C TRP A 90 4.01 -4.28 -4.27
N ASP A 91 4.38 -5.44 -3.75
CA ASP A 91 5.76 -5.81 -3.39
C ASP A 91 6.45 -6.72 -4.41
N THR A 92 5.69 -7.35 -5.31
CA THR A 92 6.21 -8.35 -6.27
C THR A 92 7.15 -7.79 -7.34
N LYS A 93 7.03 -6.50 -7.68
CA LYS A 93 7.89 -5.85 -8.67
C LYS A 93 8.44 -4.58 -8.07
N SER A 94 9.75 -4.42 -8.13
CA SER A 94 10.35 -3.13 -7.85
C SER A 94 10.23 -2.20 -9.05
N ILE A 95 10.19 -0.90 -8.77
CA ILE A 95 10.31 0.16 -9.76
C ILE A 95 11.60 0.95 -9.51
N PRO A 96 12.31 1.38 -10.57
CA PRO A 96 13.47 2.25 -10.41
C PRO A 96 13.04 3.67 -9.99
N LEU A 97 13.95 4.41 -9.38
CA LEU A 97 13.66 5.76 -8.86
C LEU A 97 13.17 6.75 -9.93
N TRP A 98 13.70 6.68 -11.15
CA TRP A 98 13.26 7.54 -12.24
C TRP A 98 11.77 7.32 -12.58
N GLU A 99 11.31 6.06 -12.61
CA GLU A 99 9.90 5.74 -12.91
C GLU A 99 8.98 6.27 -11.80
N LEU A 100 9.40 6.12 -10.54
CA LEU A 100 8.68 6.68 -9.40
C LEU A 100 8.59 8.20 -9.48
N ALA A 101 9.69 8.87 -9.83
CA ALA A 101 9.74 10.33 -9.93
C ALA A 101 8.82 10.87 -11.04
N GLU A 102 8.88 10.27 -12.23
CA GLU A 102 8.05 10.66 -13.38
C GLU A 102 6.56 10.37 -13.18
N ASN A 103 6.23 9.42 -12.30
CA ASN A 103 4.85 9.01 -12.01
C ASN A 103 4.45 9.28 -10.56
N ALA A 104 5.08 10.25 -9.88
CA ALA A 104 4.94 10.45 -8.43
C ALA A 104 3.47 10.60 -7.99
N MET A 105 2.67 11.37 -8.72
CA MET A 105 1.25 11.58 -8.36
C MET A 105 0.42 10.30 -8.41
N LYS A 106 0.75 9.35 -9.30
CA LYS A 106 0.08 8.04 -9.39
C LYS A 106 0.38 7.17 -8.17
N TYR A 107 1.59 7.26 -7.64
CA TYR A 107 2.06 6.47 -6.51
C TYR A 107 1.83 7.15 -5.16
N ASN A 108 1.51 8.45 -5.14
CA ASN A 108 1.30 9.21 -3.91
C ASN A 108 0.26 8.54 -3.01
N GLY A 109 0.61 8.36 -1.74
CA GLY A 109 -0.25 7.74 -0.73
C GLY A 109 -0.35 6.22 -0.86
N ARG A 110 0.60 5.55 -1.52
CA ARG A 110 0.60 4.10 -1.74
C ARG A 110 1.89 3.45 -1.20
N ASN A 111 1.81 2.16 -0.92
CA ASN A 111 3.03 1.36 -0.75
C ASN A 111 3.71 1.17 -2.10
N VAL A 112 5.03 1.19 -2.09
CA VAL A 112 5.88 0.96 -3.25
C VAL A 112 7.04 0.05 -2.87
N ASN A 113 7.53 -0.71 -3.84
CA ASN A 113 8.82 -1.38 -3.78
C ASN A 113 9.75 -0.68 -4.80
N VAL A 114 10.82 -0.06 -4.33
CA VAL A 114 11.69 0.80 -5.15
C VAL A 114 13.12 0.30 -5.09
N THR A 115 13.86 0.35 -6.20
CA THR A 115 15.30 0.07 -6.22
C THR A 115 16.14 1.33 -6.36
N GLY A 116 17.29 1.34 -5.69
CA GLY A 116 18.28 2.41 -5.78
C GLY A 116 19.52 2.13 -4.94
N TYR A 117 20.53 2.99 -5.05
CA TYR A 117 21.79 2.90 -4.33
C TYR A 117 21.76 3.81 -3.11
N VAL A 118 22.23 3.32 -1.96
CA VAL A 118 22.35 4.16 -0.77
C VAL A 118 23.41 5.24 -1.04
N LYS A 119 23.03 6.52 -1.01
CA LYS A 119 23.95 7.65 -1.24
C LYS A 119 24.51 8.22 0.05
N LYS A 120 23.66 8.42 1.05
CA LYS A 120 24.00 9.01 2.37
C LYS A 120 23.13 8.42 3.47
N ILE A 121 23.68 8.27 4.66
CA ILE A 121 22.99 7.74 5.83
C ILE A 121 23.02 8.78 6.95
N TYR A 122 21.85 9.06 7.53
CA TYR A 122 21.68 9.92 8.70
C TYR A 122 21.04 9.13 9.85
N SER A 123 20.89 9.75 11.02
CA SER A 123 20.33 9.07 12.19
C SER A 123 18.83 8.72 12.04
N LYS A 124 18.07 9.50 11.26
CA LYS A 124 16.61 9.35 11.11
C LYS A 124 16.13 9.01 9.70
N TYR A 125 17.04 9.07 8.73
CA TYR A 125 16.73 8.82 7.33
C TYR A 125 18.00 8.49 6.57
N LEU A 126 17.85 7.91 5.39
CA LEU A 126 18.89 7.83 4.39
C LEU A 126 18.42 8.46 3.09
N ILE A 127 19.37 8.68 2.19
CA ILE A 127 19.10 9.11 0.81
C ILE A 127 19.48 7.92 -0.07
N ILE A 128 18.56 7.48 -0.92
CA ILE A 128 18.87 6.61 -2.05
C ILE A 128 18.87 7.42 -3.34
N THR A 129 19.65 6.94 -4.31
CA THR A 129 19.79 7.54 -5.64
C THR A 129 19.74 6.47 -6.73
N ASP A 130 19.41 6.84 -7.95
CA ASP A 130 19.61 5.98 -9.12
C ASP A 130 21.11 5.84 -9.46
N GLU A 131 21.43 4.94 -10.40
CA GLU A 131 22.82 4.65 -10.80
C GLU A 131 23.58 5.89 -11.28
N GLU A 132 22.90 6.78 -12.02
CA GLU A 132 23.49 7.99 -12.59
C GLU A 132 23.54 9.16 -11.60
N GLY A 133 22.83 9.08 -10.47
CA GLY A 133 22.78 10.15 -9.48
C GLY A 133 21.79 11.28 -9.77
N ASN A 134 20.89 11.11 -10.74
CA ASN A 134 19.93 12.11 -11.21
C ASN A 134 18.68 12.19 -10.33
N TYR A 135 18.27 11.07 -9.74
CA TYR A 135 17.05 10.98 -8.94
C TYR A 135 17.39 10.57 -7.52
N GLU A 136 17.04 11.41 -6.55
CA GLU A 136 17.25 11.16 -5.12
C GLU A 136 15.93 11.17 -4.36
N ILE A 137 15.83 10.32 -3.34
CA ILE A 137 14.72 10.36 -2.39
C ILE A 137 15.15 10.04 -0.97
N LYS A 138 14.50 10.69 0.00
CA LYS A 138 14.66 10.40 1.42
C LYS A 138 13.84 9.17 1.81
N VAL A 139 14.48 8.26 2.52
CA VAL A 139 13.84 7.11 3.17
C VAL A 139 13.89 7.32 4.67
N PHE A 140 12.74 7.60 5.28
CA PHE A 140 12.59 7.72 6.73
C PHE A 140 12.28 6.37 7.35
N TYR A 141 12.85 6.14 8.54
CA TYR A 141 12.67 4.92 9.30
C TYR A 141 12.57 5.18 10.81
N PRO A 142 11.97 4.24 11.58
CA PRO A 142 11.93 4.31 13.04
C PRO A 142 13.32 4.42 13.67
N SER A 143 13.42 5.03 14.85
CA SER A 143 14.72 5.27 15.52
C SER A 143 15.47 3.99 15.89
N ASP A 144 14.76 2.89 16.04
CA ASP A 144 15.26 1.55 16.36
C ASP A 144 15.54 0.69 15.11
N TYR A 145 15.35 1.23 13.89
CA TYR A 145 15.57 0.49 12.66
C TYR A 145 17.06 0.16 12.45
N ASN A 146 17.38 -1.12 12.25
CA ASN A 146 18.75 -1.59 12.13
C ASN A 146 19.34 -1.32 10.73
N ILE A 147 20.07 -0.22 10.60
CA ILE A 147 20.75 0.19 9.36
C ILE A 147 22.21 -0.29 9.26
N SER A 148 22.68 -1.15 10.17
CA SER A 148 24.10 -1.55 10.22
C SER A 148 24.59 -2.19 8.93
N MET A 149 23.74 -2.97 8.26
CA MET A 149 24.03 -3.61 6.97
C MET A 149 24.28 -2.61 5.83
N LEU A 150 23.67 -1.42 5.89
CA LEU A 150 23.76 -0.39 4.84
C LEU A 150 25.05 0.43 4.90
N LYS A 151 25.77 0.38 6.03
CA LYS A 151 27.00 1.14 6.25
C LYS A 151 28.21 0.57 5.49
N LYS A 152 28.09 -0.64 4.95
CA LYS A 152 29.14 -1.28 4.16
C LYS A 152 28.87 -1.03 2.69
N ASN A 153 29.71 -0.20 2.06
CA ASN A 153 29.80 -0.04 0.61
C ASN A 153 28.59 0.57 -0.12
N TYR A 154 27.72 1.33 0.57
CA TYR A 154 26.65 2.10 -0.09
C TYR A 154 25.84 1.25 -1.11
N PRO A 155 25.23 0.15 -0.63
CA PRO A 155 24.78 -0.93 -1.49
C PRO A 155 23.60 -0.53 -2.37
N HIS A 156 23.38 -1.33 -3.42
CA HIS A 156 22.11 -1.40 -4.14
C HIS A 156 21.06 -2.03 -3.21
N VAL A 157 19.88 -1.43 -3.11
CA VAL A 157 18.83 -1.84 -2.19
C VAL A 157 17.45 -1.88 -2.84
N TYR A 158 16.60 -2.78 -2.34
CA TYR A 158 15.16 -2.64 -2.38
C TYR A 158 14.69 -1.83 -1.18
N VAL A 159 13.74 -0.92 -1.41
CA VAL A 159 13.04 -0.16 -0.38
C VAL A 159 11.54 -0.39 -0.54
N LYS A 160 10.99 -1.22 0.35
CA LYS A 160 9.55 -1.42 0.52
C LYS A 160 9.05 -0.40 1.53
N ALA A 161 8.27 0.58 1.09
CA ALA A 161 7.88 1.69 1.94
C ALA A 161 6.59 2.39 1.47
N PHE A 162 6.05 3.28 2.32
CA PHE A 162 4.96 4.17 1.94
C PHE A 162 5.49 5.41 1.25
N PHE A 163 5.06 5.65 0.02
CA PHE A 163 5.42 6.85 -0.73
C PHE A 163 4.39 7.95 -0.52
N GLN A 164 4.85 9.12 -0.10
CA GLN A 164 3.95 10.23 0.24
C GLN A 164 4.59 11.59 -0.04
N TYR A 165 3.74 12.49 -0.54
CA TYR A 165 4.01 13.93 -0.60
C TYR A 165 3.85 14.60 0.77
N ASP A 166 4.86 15.35 1.20
CA ASP A 166 4.80 16.22 2.37
C ASP A 166 4.72 17.68 1.94
N GLU A 167 3.57 18.31 2.20
CA GLU A 167 3.31 19.72 1.90
C GLU A 167 4.24 20.67 2.65
N LYS A 168 4.72 20.30 3.85
CA LYS A 168 5.57 21.19 4.67
C LYS A 168 6.97 21.32 4.11
N SER A 169 7.53 20.21 3.62
CA SER A 169 8.84 20.19 2.97
C SER A 169 8.77 20.35 1.45
N PHE A 170 7.55 20.39 0.88
CA PHE A 170 7.29 20.43 -0.55
C PHE A 170 8.07 19.33 -1.29
N SER A 171 8.04 18.11 -0.75
CA SER A 171 8.84 17.00 -1.27
C SER A 171 8.18 15.65 -1.06
N PHE A 172 8.53 14.69 -1.92
CA PHE A 172 8.15 13.30 -1.73
C PHE A 172 9.16 12.56 -0.86
N SER A 173 8.68 11.55 -0.13
CA SER A 173 9.53 10.68 0.69
C SER A 173 8.99 9.24 0.75
N LEU A 174 9.89 8.32 1.08
CA LEU A 174 9.58 6.93 1.43
C LEU A 174 9.59 6.78 2.95
N ASN A 175 8.55 6.16 3.50
CA ASN A 175 8.37 6.02 4.94
C ASN A 175 8.18 4.55 5.34
N ILE A 176 9.12 4.02 6.12
CA ILE A 176 9.00 2.71 6.77
C ILE A 176 8.13 2.90 8.01
N LYS A 177 6.91 2.35 7.98
CA LYS A 177 5.87 2.62 8.98
C LYS A 177 5.17 1.38 9.55
N ASN A 178 5.50 0.20 9.04
CA ASN A 178 4.96 -1.09 9.50
C ASN A 178 5.98 -2.20 9.23
N GLU A 179 5.63 -3.43 9.65
CA GLU A 179 6.47 -4.62 9.57
C GLU A 179 6.65 -5.20 8.16
N GLU A 180 5.76 -4.91 7.21
CA GLU A 180 5.91 -5.31 5.81
C GLU A 180 6.86 -4.37 5.04
N HIS A 181 7.21 -3.23 5.62
CA HIS A 181 8.16 -2.29 5.04
C HIS A 181 9.59 -2.65 5.45
N GLY A 182 10.54 -2.34 4.57
CA GLY A 182 11.94 -2.58 4.87
C GLY A 182 12.90 -2.16 3.80
N ILE A 183 14.18 -2.26 4.13
CA ILE A 183 15.30 -2.06 3.23
C ILE A 183 16.07 -3.37 3.15
N GLU A 184 16.20 -3.91 1.96
CA GLU A 184 16.90 -5.17 1.70
C GLU A 184 18.06 -4.89 0.75
N VAL A 185 19.25 -5.41 1.04
CA VAL A 185 20.42 -5.30 0.16
C VAL A 185 20.27 -6.28 -1.00
N LEU A 186 20.44 -5.79 -2.22
CA LEU A 186 20.58 -6.60 -3.41
C LEU A 186 21.98 -7.19 -3.43
N ASN A 187 22.06 -8.52 -3.32
CA ASN A 187 23.29 -9.25 -3.59
C ASN A 187 23.26 -9.63 -5.07
N ASP A 188 24.12 -8.99 -5.86
CA ASP A 188 24.42 -9.41 -7.23
C ASP A 188 25.24 -10.72 -7.25
#